data_AF-A0AA42YQP1-F1
#
_entry.id   AF-A0AA42YQP1-F1
#
_cell.length_a   1.000
_cell.length_b   1.000
_cell.length_c   1.000
_cell.angle_alpha   90.00
_cell.angle_beta   90.00
_cell.angle_gamma   90.00
#
_symmetry.space_group_name_H-M   'P 1'
#
loop_
_entity.id
_entity.type
_entity.pdbx_description
1 polymer ?
#
loop_
_entity_poly.entity_id
_entity_poly.type
_entity_poly.pdbx_seq_one_letter_code
_entity_poly.pdbx_strand_id
1 'polypeptide(L)' 'MENRLDDLFLRFQTKGFMRIEIPGLIQDVFNIIGKGKYCTITDTNIELEDLGWGLEIMDNVTYDLINSLFNKKWQTSLS' A
#
# COMPACT_ATOMS: atom_id res chain seq x y z
N MET A 1 15.90 7.97 -10.81
CA MET A 1 14.86 7.95 -9.75
C MET A 1 13.88 6.88 -10.20
N GLU A 2 14.10 5.64 -9.75
CA GLU A 2 13.26 4.49 -10.10
C GLU A 2 11.80 4.79 -9.75
N ASN A 3 10.91 4.35 -10.62
CA ASN A 3 9.49 4.59 -10.47
C ASN A 3 8.98 3.74 -9.31
N ARG A 4 8.96 4.30 -8.10
CA ARG A 4 8.52 3.62 -6.86
C ARG A 4 7.13 2.97 -6.98
N LEU A 5 6.30 3.47 -7.89
CA LEU A 5 5.03 2.84 -8.22
C LEU A 5 5.24 1.50 -8.96
N ASP A 6 6.14 1.45 -9.93
CA ASP A 6 6.51 0.20 -10.64
C ASP A 6 7.12 -0.82 -9.67
N ASP A 7 7.94 -0.38 -8.71
CA ASP A 7 8.51 -1.25 -7.67
C ASP A 7 7.42 -1.84 -6.77
N LEU A 8 6.42 -1.04 -6.40
CA LEU A 8 5.27 -1.48 -5.62
C LEU A 8 4.41 -2.48 -6.41
N PHE A 9 4.15 -2.19 -7.69
CA PHE A 9 3.45 -3.11 -8.59
C PHE A 9 4.18 -4.44 -8.69
N LEU A 10 5.48 -4.42 -8.96
CA LEU A 10 6.30 -5.63 -9.07
C LEU A 10 6.23 -6.45 -7.78
N ARG A 11 6.32 -5.80 -6.62
CA ARG A 11 6.18 -6.48 -5.32
C ARG A 11 4.85 -7.20 -5.17
N PHE A 12 3.74 -6.53 -5.45
CA PHE A 12 2.44 -7.19 -5.37
C PHE A 12 2.32 -8.34 -6.39
N GLN A 13 2.88 -8.20 -7.59
CA GLN A 13 2.95 -9.32 -8.54
C GLN A 13 3.76 -10.50 -7.99
N THR A 14 4.91 -10.25 -7.32
CA THR A 14 5.69 -11.34 -6.69
C THR A 14 4.96 -12.01 -5.52
N LYS A 15 3.98 -11.33 -4.91
CA LYS A 15 3.09 -11.89 -3.88
C LYS A 15 1.88 -12.63 -4.46
N GLY A 16 1.74 -12.68 -5.80
CA GLY A 16 0.70 -13.43 -6.48
C GLY A 16 -0.50 -12.59 -6.96
N PHE A 17 -0.51 -11.28 -6.73
CA PHE A 17 -1.59 -10.41 -7.19
C PHE A 17 -1.55 -10.19 -8.71
N MET A 18 -2.71 -10.23 -9.34
CA MET A 18 -2.87 -9.88 -10.74
C MET A 18 -2.78 -8.36 -10.93
N ARG A 19 -2.28 -7.91 -12.08
CA ARG A 19 -2.17 -6.47 -12.38
C ARG A 19 -3.48 -5.70 -12.26
N ILE A 20 -4.61 -6.36 -12.49
CA ILE A 20 -5.94 -5.76 -12.39
C ILE A 20 -6.40 -5.57 -10.94
N GLU A 21 -5.87 -6.36 -10.01
CA GLU A 21 -6.19 -6.30 -8.57
C GLU A 21 -5.38 -5.23 -7.85
N ILE A 22 -4.14 -5.02 -8.29
CA ILE A 22 -3.17 -4.11 -7.65
C ILE A 22 -3.72 -2.69 -7.44
N PRO A 23 -4.40 -2.04 -8.41
CA PRO A 23 -4.99 -0.72 -8.18
C PRO A 23 -6.00 -0.69 -7.03
N GLY A 24 -6.84 -1.73 -6.92
CA GLY A 24 -7.81 -1.88 -5.84
C GLY A 24 -7.13 -2.07 -4.49
N LEU A 25 -6.15 -2.98 -4.43
CA LEU A 25 -5.33 -3.20 -3.24
C LEU A 25 -4.64 -1.90 -2.77
N ILE A 26 -4.02 -1.16 -3.68
CA ILE A 26 -3.37 0.12 -3.36
C ILE A 26 -4.38 1.12 -2.79
N GLN A 27 -5.57 1.21 -3.39
CA GLN A 27 -6.63 2.10 -2.92
C GLN A 27 -7.10 1.74 -1.51
N ASP A 28 -7.30 0.47 -1.22
CA ASP A 28 -7.69 0.00 0.11
C ASP A 28 -6.60 0.27 1.14
N VAL A 29 -5.33 0.02 0.81
CA VAL A 29 -4.22 0.38 1.70
C VAL A 29 -4.19 1.88 1.99
N PHE A 30 -4.39 2.73 0.98
CA PHE A 30 -4.46 4.17 1.21
C PHE A 30 -5.66 4.59 2.06
N ASN A 31 -6.81 3.92 1.91
CA ASN A 31 -7.98 4.17 2.74
C ASN A 31 -7.71 3.77 4.20
N ILE A 32 -7.08 2.63 4.43
CA ILE A 32 -6.73 2.14 5.77
C ILE A 32 -5.76 3.12 6.45
N ILE A 33 -4.64 3.44 5.79
CA ILE A 33 -3.62 4.35 6.33
C ILE A 33 -4.17 5.78 6.50
N GLY A 34 -5.04 6.23 5.59
CA GLY A 34 -5.64 7.56 5.61
C GLY A 34 -6.65 7.81 6.75
N LYS A 35 -7.17 6.76 7.41
CA LYS A 35 -8.12 6.89 8.54
C LYS A 35 -7.52 7.46 9.83
N GLY A 36 -6.20 7.71 9.88
CA GLY A 36 -5.62 8.63 10.85
C GLY A 36 -5.51 8.14 12.30
N LYS A 37 -5.53 6.83 12.55
CA LYS A 37 -5.04 6.25 13.81
C LYS A 37 -3.79 5.45 13.50
N TYR A 38 -2.77 5.58 14.35
CA TYR A 38 -1.49 4.86 14.33
C TYR A 38 -1.61 3.48 13.67
N CYS A 39 -1.49 3.45 12.34
CA CYS A 39 -1.77 2.26 11.55
C CYS A 39 -0.46 1.51 11.49
N THR A 40 -0.28 0.55 12.39
CA THR A 40 0.90 -0.28 12.33
C THR A 40 0.81 -1.19 11.10
N ILE A 41 1.94 -1.75 10.68
CA ILE A 41 1.97 -2.77 9.62
C ILE A 41 1.02 -3.92 9.98
N THR A 42 0.99 -4.31 11.26
CA THR A 42 0.10 -5.34 11.80
C THR A 42 -1.36 -4.97 11.64
N ASP A 43 -1.77 -3.77 12.07
CA ASP A 43 -3.17 -3.34 11.95
C ASP A 43 -3.61 -3.26 10.49
N THR A 44 -2.72 -2.80 9.62
CA THR A 44 -2.99 -2.73 8.18
C THR A 44 -3.19 -4.12 7.58
N ASN A 45 -2.36 -5.10 7.99
CA ASN A 45 -2.52 -6.48 7.53
C ASN A 45 -3.83 -7.11 8.01
N ILE A 46 -4.26 -6.83 9.25
CA ILE A 46 -5.55 -7.31 9.77
C ILE A 46 -6.70 -6.71 8.94
N GLU A 47 -6.70 -5.40 8.69
CA GLU A 47 -7.76 -4.78 7.87
C GLU A 47 -7.76 -5.31 6.43
N LEU A 48 -6.59 -5.60 5.83
CA LEU A 48 -6.51 -6.18 4.50
C LEU A 48 -7.00 -7.63 4.45
N GLU A 49 -6.73 -8.41 5.50
CA GLU A 49 -7.25 -9.77 5.65
C GLU A 49 -8.78 -9.75 5.75
N ASP A 50 -9.35 -8.85 6.55
CA ASP A 50 -10.81 -8.66 6.69
C ASP A 50 -11.49 -8.25 5.37
N LEU A 51 -10.76 -7.56 4.49
CA LEU A 51 -11.21 -7.21 3.13
C LEU A 51 -11.04 -8.37 2.12
N GLY A 52 -10.42 -9.47 2.52
CA GLY A 52 -10.23 -10.66 1.69
C GLY A 52 -8.99 -10.60 0.80
N TRP A 53 -8.06 -9.66 1.03
CA TRP A 53 -6.83 -9.57 0.23
C TRP A 53 -5.80 -10.65 0.60
N GLY A 54 -5.87 -11.18 1.82
CA GLY A 54 -4.97 -12.22 2.33
C GLY A 54 -4.03 -11.74 3.43
N LEU A 55 -3.10 -12.62 3.82
CA LEU A 55 -2.21 -12.45 4.98
C LEU A 55 -0.89 -11.78 4.60
N GLU A 56 -0.33 -11.01 5.55
CA GLU A 56 1.05 -10.47 5.51
C GLU A 56 1.44 -9.76 4.20
N ILE A 57 0.48 -9.02 3.63
CA ILE A 57 0.68 -8.25 2.40
C ILE A 57 1.63 -7.07 2.64
N MET A 58 1.45 -6.39 3.76
CA MET A 58 2.29 -5.30 4.22
C MET A 58 3.50 -5.86 4.99
N ASP A 59 4.68 -5.60 4.45
CA ASP A 59 5.97 -5.76 5.13
C ASP A 59 6.65 -4.40 5.23
N ASN A 60 7.76 -4.31 5.97
CA ASN A 60 8.48 -3.05 6.21
C ASN A 60 8.81 -2.30 4.92
N VAL A 61 9.20 -3.01 3.87
CA VAL A 61 9.60 -2.38 2.61
C VAL A 61 8.37 -1.95 1.80
N THR A 62 7.28 -2.73 1.80
CA THR A 62 6.01 -2.32 1.17
C THR A 62 5.45 -1.08 1.87
N TYR A 63 5.54 -1.03 3.20
CA TYR A 63 5.13 0.12 4.00
C TYR A 63 5.95 1.37 3.66
N ASP A 64 7.27 1.27 3.55
CA ASP A 64 8.14 2.39 3.17
C ASP A 64 7.85 2.91 1.76
N LEU A 65 7.57 2.00 0.80
CA LEU A 65 7.18 2.38 -0.56
C LEU A 65 5.85 3.14 -0.56
N ILE A 66 4.84 2.63 0.15
CA ILE A 66 3.52 3.27 0.23
C ILE A 66 3.60 4.63 0.93
N ASN A 67 4.31 4.73 2.06
CA ASN A 67 4.52 6.00 2.74
C ASN A 67 5.25 7.01 1.85
N SER A 68 6.23 6.58 1.08
CA SER A 68 6.89 7.46 0.12
C SER A 68 5.95 7.97 -0.97
N LEU A 69 5.03 7.15 -1.45
CA LEU A 69 4.05 7.55 -2.45
C LEU A 69 3.00 8.48 -1.83
N PHE A 70 2.56 8.20 -0.60
CA PHE A 70 1.62 9.03 0.15
C PHE A 70 2.18 10.43 0.40
N ASN A 71 3.42 10.53 0.88
CA ASN A 71 4.08 11.80 1.14
C ASN A 71 4.26 12.64 -0.13
N LYS A 72 4.55 12.00 -1.27
CA LYS A 72 4.59 12.69 -2.57
C LYS A 72 3.22 13.22 -2.98
N LYS A 73 2.15 12.42 -2.82
CA LYS A 73 0.78 12.82 -3.13
C LYS A 73 0.35 14.05 -2.32
N TRP A 74 0.68 14.09 -1.03
CA TRP A 74 0.40 15.23 -0.15
C TRP A 74 1.20 16.49 -0.51
N GLN A 75 2.46 16.35 -0.92
CA GLN A 75 3.25 17.48 -1.40
C GLN A 75 2.66 18.09 -2.68
N THR A 76 2.17 17.28 -3.61
CA THR A 76 1.52 17.77 -4.84
C THR A 76 0.14 18.40 -4.63
N SER A 77 -0.55 18.07 -3.53
CA SER A 77 -1.84 18.71 -3.19
C SER A 77 -1.70 20.01 -2.40
N LEU A 78 -0.49 20.38 -1.99
CA LEU A 78 -0.17 21.61 -1.25
C LEU A 78 0.59 22.65 -2.10
N SER A 79 0.90 22.33 -3.36
CA SER A 79 1.50 23.24 -4.35
C SER A 79 0.46 23.79 -5.31
#